data_AF-A0AAD8NFZ2-F1
#
_entry.id   AF-A0AAD8NFZ2-F1
#
_cell.length_a   1.000
_cell.length_b   1.000
_cell.length_c   1.000
_cell.angle_alpha   90.00
_cell.angle_beta   90.00
_cell.angle_gamma   90.00
#
_symmetry.space_group_name_H-M   'P 1'
#
loop_
_entity.id
_entity.type
_entity.pdbx_description
1 polymer ?
#
loop_
_entity_poly.entity_id
_entity_poly.type
_entity_poly.pdbx_seq_one_letter_code
_entity_poly.pdbx_strand_id
1 'polypeptide(L)'
;MTRGTGKRSKNKNQNLKDVFKKNSRQILEIAFEKGDKGTYIDIGPNSSNFNSLVGTLISKIPYHYSTWKEVPSEHTCTLFDELQEYFDLMSHLNGSVGAIIRNGLNTHFGII
;
A
#
# COMPACT_ATOMS: atom_id res chain seq x y z
N MET A 1 -18.03 -28.85 14.68
CA MET A 1 -17.26 -28.36 13.52
C MET A 1 -18.16 -27.50 12.64
N THR A 2 -18.24 -26.21 12.90
CA THR A 2 -19.05 -25.27 12.08
C THR A 2 -18.22 -24.80 10.89
N ARG A 3 -18.71 -25.15 9.70
CA ARG A 3 -18.13 -24.86 8.39
C ARG A 3 -18.22 -23.35 8.13
N GLY A 4 -17.10 -22.64 8.21
CA GLY A 4 -17.02 -21.23 7.84
C GLY A 4 -17.17 -21.05 6.34
N THR A 5 -18.40 -20.89 5.85
CA THR A 5 -18.69 -20.52 4.47
C THR A 5 -18.43 -19.02 4.28
N GLY A 6 -17.15 -18.64 4.31
CA GLY A 6 -16.74 -17.28 4.00
C GLY A 6 -16.97 -16.99 2.52
N LYS A 7 -18.17 -16.53 2.16
CA LYS A 7 -18.37 -15.71 0.96
C LYS A 7 -17.49 -14.46 1.16
N ARG A 8 -16.23 -14.50 0.75
CA ARG A 8 -15.41 -13.29 0.55
C ARG A 8 -16.12 -12.50 -0.55
N SER A 9 -16.93 -11.55 -0.11
CA SER A 9 -17.70 -10.67 -0.97
C SER A 9 -16.78 -9.98 -1.97
N LYS A 10 -17.31 -9.75 -3.17
CA LYS A 10 -16.68 -9.16 -4.36
C LYS A 10 -16.12 -7.74 -4.17
N ASN A 11 -16.26 -7.14 -2.99
CA ASN A 11 -15.85 -5.77 -2.70
C ASN A 11 -14.59 -5.75 -1.83
N LYS A 12 -13.44 -6.10 -2.43
CA LYS A 12 -12.14 -5.84 -1.78
C LYS A 12 -12.03 -4.34 -1.46
N ASN A 13 -11.55 -4.02 -0.26
CA ASN A 13 -11.36 -2.65 0.24
C ASN A 13 -12.65 -1.81 0.36
N GLN A 14 -13.84 -2.42 0.47
CA GLN A 14 -15.08 -1.66 0.71
C GLN A 14 -14.99 -0.83 2.00
N ASN A 15 -14.44 -1.43 3.06
CA ASN A 15 -14.25 -0.73 4.33
C ASN A 15 -13.37 0.52 4.18
N LEU A 16 -12.26 0.42 3.44
CA LEU A 16 -11.41 1.57 3.14
C LEU A 16 -12.22 2.67 2.41
N LYS A 17 -12.98 2.30 1.38
CA LYS A 17 -13.82 3.26 0.63
C LYS A 17 -14.87 3.91 1.51
N ASP A 18 -15.47 3.16 2.43
CA ASP A 18 -16.49 3.67 3.34
C ASP A 18 -15.87 4.59 4.40
N VAL A 19 -14.72 4.24 4.97
CA VAL A 19 -13.95 5.08 5.89
C VAL A 19 -13.53 6.38 5.19
N PHE A 20 -12.99 6.28 3.98
CA PHE A 20 -12.58 7.44 3.19
C PHE A 20 -13.76 8.37 2.89
N LYS A 21 -14.91 7.82 2.46
CA LYS A 21 -16.12 8.62 2.23
C LYS A 21 -16.64 9.28 3.50
N LYS A 22 -16.65 8.58 4.63
CA LYS A 22 -17.08 9.13 5.93
C LYS A 22 -16.13 10.22 6.42
N ASN A 23 -14.84 10.11 6.11
CA ASN A 23 -13.83 11.11 6.39
C ASN A 23 -13.83 12.27 5.36
N SER A 24 -14.97 12.56 4.73
CA SER A 24 -15.10 13.60 3.70
C SER A 24 -14.13 13.48 2.52
N ARG A 25 -13.67 12.25 2.22
CA ARG A 25 -12.62 11.96 1.22
C ARG A 25 -11.30 12.68 1.51
N GLN A 26 -11.03 12.98 2.78
CA GLN A 26 -9.71 13.43 3.20
C GLN A 26 -8.77 12.24 3.32
N ILE A 27 -7.51 12.48 2.98
CA ILE A 27 -6.43 11.51 3.09
C ILE A 27 -6.40 10.94 4.52
N LEU A 28 -6.30 9.61 4.61
CA LEU A 28 -6.25 8.90 5.87
C LEU A 28 -4.82 8.88 6.39
N GLU A 29 -4.67 9.24 7.66
CA GLU A 29 -3.37 9.11 8.32
C GLU A 29 -2.97 7.64 8.46
N ILE A 30 -1.69 7.39 8.23
CA ILE A 30 -1.00 6.15 8.53
C ILE A 30 0.29 6.51 9.25
N ALA A 31 0.78 5.62 10.11
CA ALA A 31 2.08 5.78 10.73
C ALA A 31 2.89 4.50 10.55
N PHE A 32 4.21 4.63 10.64
CA PHE A 32 5.12 3.51 10.52
C PHE A 32 6.11 3.54 11.67
N GLU A 33 6.39 2.40 12.26
CA GLU A 33 7.46 2.22 13.24
C GLU A 33 8.48 1.18 12.75
N LYS A 34 9.68 1.23 13.32
CA LYS A 34 10.73 0.26 13.00
C LYS A 34 10.51 -0.99 13.85
N GLY A 35 10.19 -2.10 13.20
CA GLY A 35 10.07 -3.41 13.84
C GLY A 35 11.43 -4.06 14.13
N ASP A 36 11.38 -5.16 14.88
CA ASP A 36 12.54 -5.84 15.46
C ASP A 36 13.60 -6.30 14.44
N LYS A 37 13.19 -6.57 13.21
CA LYS A 37 14.08 -7.02 12.11
C LYS A 37 14.61 -5.87 11.25
N GLY A 38 14.45 -4.63 11.71
CA GLY A 38 14.82 -3.44 10.95
C GLY A 38 13.86 -3.12 9.79
N THR A 39 12.74 -3.84 9.67
CA THR A 39 11.66 -3.55 8.73
C THR A 39 10.72 -2.51 9.30
N TYR A 40 10.13 -1.66 8.45
CA TYR A 40 9.05 -0.79 8.88
C TYR A 40 7.74 -1.56 8.92
N ILE A 41 6.97 -1.37 9.99
CA ILE A 41 5.61 -1.92 10.14
C ILE A 41 4.63 -0.76 10.23
N ASP A 42 3.48 -0.91 9.59
CA ASP A 42 2.40 0.06 9.66
C ASP A 42 1.62 -0.06 10.96
N ILE A 43 1.31 1.09 11.57
CA ILE A 43 0.62 1.18 12.85
C ILE A 43 -0.54 2.18 12.78
N GLY A 44 -1.46 2.06 13.74
CA GLY A 44 -2.60 2.95 13.89
C GLY A 44 -3.91 2.42 13.29
N PRO A 45 -4.99 3.21 13.35
CA PRO A 45 -6.34 2.74 13.07
C PRO A 45 -6.59 2.35 11.61
N ASN A 46 -5.80 2.91 10.68
CA ASN A 46 -5.95 2.63 9.25
C ASN A 46 -4.96 1.56 8.72
N SER A 47 -4.10 1.00 9.58
CA SER A 47 -3.12 -0.06 9.21
C SER A 47 -3.77 -1.23 8.47
N SER A 48 -4.87 -1.77 9.00
CA SER A 48 -5.58 -2.91 8.37
C SER A 48 -6.13 -2.56 6.98
N ASN A 49 -6.61 -1.32 6.80
CA ASN A 49 -7.09 -0.84 5.51
C ASN A 49 -5.94 -0.66 4.51
N PHE A 50 -4.79 -0.17 4.98
CA PHE A 50 -3.58 -0.02 4.17
C PHE A 50 -3.06 -1.38 3.70
N ASN A 51 -2.87 -2.33 4.62
CA ASN A 51 -2.44 -3.68 4.29
C ASN A 51 -3.39 -4.39 3.31
N SER A 52 -4.70 -4.19 3.47
CA SER A 52 -5.71 -4.73 2.56
C SER A 52 -5.59 -4.13 1.14
N LEU A 53 -5.33 -2.83 1.05
CA LEU A 53 -5.12 -2.16 -0.23
C LEU A 53 -3.83 -2.64 -0.88
N VAL A 54 -2.70 -2.65 -0.17
CA VAL A 54 -1.41 -3.17 -0.65
C VAL A 54 -1.56 -4.60 -1.17
N GLY A 55 -2.16 -5.50 -0.38
CA GLY A 55 -2.36 -6.89 -0.80
C GLY A 55 -3.26 -7.02 -2.04
N THR A 56 -4.26 -6.15 -2.19
CA THR A 56 -5.11 -6.10 -3.37
C THR A 56 -4.32 -5.63 -4.60
N LEU A 57 -3.53 -4.58 -4.45
CA LEU A 57 -2.69 -4.00 -5.50
C LEU A 57 -1.64 -4.99 -5.99
N ILE A 58 -0.89 -5.61 -5.06
CA ILE A 58 0.12 -6.62 -5.39
C ILE A 58 -0.52 -7.84 -6.07
N SER A 59 -1.75 -8.23 -5.68
CA SER A 59 -2.43 -9.37 -6.32
C SER A 59 -2.80 -9.14 -7.79
N LYS A 60 -2.72 -7.91 -8.29
CA LYS A 60 -2.90 -7.60 -9.72
C LYS A 60 -1.62 -7.86 -10.53
N ILE A 61 -0.46 -7.95 -9.88
CA ILE A 61 0.84 -8.12 -10.54
C ILE A 61 1.03 -9.60 -10.90
N PRO A 62 1.41 -9.93 -12.14
CA PRO A 62 1.70 -11.31 -12.52
C PRO A 62 2.80 -11.95 -11.66
N TYR A 63 2.55 -13.19 -11.21
CA TYR A 63 3.48 -13.93 -10.35
C TYR A 63 4.72 -14.52 -11.06
N HIS A 64 4.87 -14.30 -12.37
CA HIS A 64 5.98 -14.88 -13.14
C HIS A 64 7.28 -14.07 -13.05
N TYR A 65 7.23 -12.86 -12.50
CA TYR A 65 8.43 -12.06 -12.23
C TYR A 65 9.17 -12.63 -11.02
N SER A 66 10.46 -12.89 -11.20
CA SER A 66 11.30 -13.45 -10.13
C SER A 66 11.76 -12.36 -9.16
N THR A 67 11.84 -11.12 -9.64
CA THR A 67 12.25 -9.97 -8.83
C THR A 67 11.40 -8.74 -9.14
N TRP A 68 11.29 -7.83 -8.18
CA TRP A 68 10.58 -6.55 -8.36
C TRP A 68 11.17 -5.66 -9.46
N LYS A 69 12.46 -5.84 -9.79
CA LYS A 69 13.14 -5.10 -10.87
C LYS A 69 12.68 -5.53 -12.27
N GLU A 70 12.12 -6.74 -12.38
CA GLU A 70 11.57 -7.27 -13.63
C GLU A 70 10.12 -6.84 -13.86
N VAL A 71 9.44 -6.33 -12.81
CA VAL A 71 8.05 -5.88 -12.91
C VAL A 71 8.01 -4.59 -13.74
N PRO A 72 7.26 -4.55 -14.84
CA PRO A 72 7.08 -3.35 -15.65
C PRO A 72 6.63 -2.14 -14.82
N SER A 73 7.14 -0.96 -15.17
CA SER A 73 6.84 0.28 -14.45
C SER A 73 5.34 0.64 -14.47
N GLU A 74 4.61 0.27 -15.53
CA GLU A 74 3.15 0.40 -15.60
C GLU A 74 2.41 -0.26 -14.43
N HIS A 75 2.95 -1.38 -13.90
CA HIS A 75 2.38 -2.07 -12.76
C HIS A 75 2.81 -1.48 -11.43
N THR A 76 3.97 -0.83 -11.35
CA THR A 76 4.52 -0.31 -10.09
C THR A 76 4.13 1.15 -9.85
N CYS A 77 4.08 1.98 -10.89
CA CYS A 77 3.60 3.37 -10.84
C CYS A 77 2.16 3.43 -10.32
N THR A 78 1.31 2.56 -10.85
CA THR A 78 -0.11 2.50 -10.50
C THR A 78 -0.35 2.09 -9.05
N LEU A 79 0.54 1.32 -8.42
CA LEU A 79 0.43 0.98 -6.99
C LEU A 79 0.54 2.23 -6.13
N PHE A 80 1.52 3.08 -6.46
CA PHE A 80 1.84 4.24 -5.65
C PHE A 80 0.73 5.30 -5.78
N ASP A 81 0.25 5.54 -7.00
CA ASP A 81 -0.87 6.44 -7.26
C ASP A 81 -2.15 5.99 -6.53
N GLU A 82 -2.50 4.69 -6.62
CA GLU A 82 -3.67 4.14 -5.93
C GLU A 82 -3.52 4.20 -4.39
N LEU A 83 -2.31 4.06 -3.84
CA LEU A 83 -2.09 4.20 -2.39
C LEU A 83 -2.19 5.66 -1.94
N GLN A 84 -1.63 6.60 -2.72
CA GLN A 84 -1.66 8.03 -2.39
C GLN A 84 -3.05 8.65 -2.47
N GLU A 85 -3.98 8.05 -3.22
CA GLU A 85 -5.39 8.48 -3.21
C GLU A 85 -6.00 8.40 -1.80
N TYR A 86 -5.58 7.41 -1.00
CA TYR A 86 -6.16 7.13 0.31
C TYR A 86 -5.27 7.48 1.49
N PHE A 87 -3.94 7.48 1.32
CA PHE A 87 -2.98 7.58 2.42
C PHE A 87 -1.91 8.65 2.15
N ASP A 88 -1.52 9.38 3.20
CA ASP A 88 -0.47 10.39 3.09
C ASP A 88 0.90 9.72 3.12
N LEU A 89 1.33 9.19 1.98
CA LEU A 89 2.65 8.59 1.85
C LEU A 89 3.76 9.65 1.72
N MET A 90 3.44 10.83 1.20
CA MET A 90 4.45 11.85 0.87
C MET A 90 5.03 12.50 2.11
N SER A 91 4.26 12.69 3.17
CA SER A 91 4.79 13.20 4.45
C SER A 91 5.85 12.28 5.06
N HIS A 92 5.69 10.95 4.92
CA HIS A 92 6.71 9.97 5.33
C HIS A 92 7.91 9.91 4.39
N LEU A 93 7.75 10.33 3.14
CA LEU A 93 8.80 10.38 2.13
C LEU A 93 9.54 11.72 2.08
N ASN A 94 9.24 12.68 2.97
CA ASN A 94 9.88 14.00 2.98
C ASN A 94 11.07 14.13 3.97
N GLY A 95 11.60 13.02 4.48
CA GLY A 95 12.81 12.98 5.34
C GLY A 95 14.06 12.40 4.66
N SER A 96 15.17 12.24 5.41
CA SER A 96 16.40 11.59 4.93
C SER A 96 16.17 10.15 4.45
N VAL A 97 15.22 9.44 5.06
CA VAL A 97 14.72 8.12 4.61
C VAL A 97 13.93 8.25 3.31
N GLY A 98 13.19 9.34 3.16
CA GLY A 98 12.42 9.66 1.97
C GLY A 98 13.25 9.85 0.71
N ALA A 99 14.45 10.45 0.83
CA ALA A 99 15.41 10.52 -0.27
C ALA A 99 15.93 9.13 -0.70
N ILE A 100 16.13 8.21 0.26
CA ILE A 100 16.52 6.82 -0.01
C ILE A 100 15.38 6.05 -0.68
N ILE A 101 14.14 6.23 -0.20
CA ILE A 101 12.97 5.60 -0.81
C ILE A 101 12.71 6.16 -2.20
N ARG A 102 12.81 7.48 -2.42
CA ARG A 102 12.72 8.10 -3.76
C ARG A 102 13.80 7.59 -4.70
N ASN A 103 15.05 7.50 -4.24
CA ASN A 103 16.11 6.93 -5.05
C ASN A 103 15.84 5.45 -5.36
N GLY A 104 15.30 4.67 -4.41
CA GLY A 104 14.88 3.30 -4.65
C GLY A 104 13.73 3.19 -5.65
N LEU A 105 12.72 4.06 -5.54
CA LEU A 105 11.58 4.18 -6.45
C LEU A 105 12.03 4.57 -7.87
N ASN A 106 12.90 5.56 -8.00
CA ASN A 106 13.43 5.97 -9.30
C ASN A 106 14.34 4.88 -9.90
N THR A 107 15.29 4.37 -9.12
CA THR A 107 16.31 3.40 -9.60
C THR A 107 15.75 2.02 -9.93
N HIS A 108 14.67 1.59 -9.25
CA HIS A 108 14.14 0.24 -9.42
C HIS A 108 12.76 0.17 -10.05
N PHE A 109 12.00 1.27 -10.02
CA PHE A 109 10.62 1.28 -10.50
C PHE A 109 10.37 2.35 -11.55
N GLY A 110 11.34 3.24 -11.84
CA GLY A 110 11.16 4.33 -12.81
C GLY A 110 10.08 5.35 -12.40
N ILE A 111 9.76 5.39 -11.10
CA ILE A 111 8.78 6.30 -10.53
C ILE A 111 9.55 7.49 -9.98
N ILE A 112 9.39 8.65 -10.64
CA ILE A 112 9.56 10.07 -10.28
C ILE A 112 10.02 10.84 -11.52
#